data_AF-A0A4Q4Z0H0-F1
#
_entry.id   AF-A0A4Q4Z0H0-F1
#
_cell.length_a   1.000
_cell.length_b   1.000
_cell.length_c   1.000
_cell.angle_alpha   90.00
_cell.angle_beta   90.00
_cell.angle_gamma   90.00
#
_symmetry.space_group_name_H-M   'P 1'
#
loop_
_entity.id
_entity.type
_entity.pdbx_description
1 polymer ?
#
loop_
_entity_poly.entity_id
_entity_poly.type
_entity_poly.pdbx_seq_one_letter_code
_entity_poly.pdbx_strand_id
1 'polypeptide(L)'
;MRQEFPWDYVQGAGIAFMRDYGVPSIAELLDRTGEFESDGVKRYDDTLLIGDEAGAEGLDSPRGRAAVRRLNRIHGHYDIPNDEFAYVLATTIVGPVRWIDEFGWRRLDQIELEAFARFTTRFGELMGIRGLPSTYEGYLQLLLDYERRRFAFSPANRRVAEASLRIAGQTTRGVPAPVVRRVAIALMDHPLREALGLPRQPAWLGRLVRRGLRLRALALRFAPPRREAKPYAATTYPHGYTLADLGPRSMLAHLNARAEQLRAD
;
A
#
# COMPACT_ATOMS: atom_id res chain seq x y z
N MET A 1 -6.33 -13.19 -1.06
CA MET A 1 -5.07 -12.41 -1.22
C MET A 1 -3.84 -13.09 -0.62
N ARG A 2 -3.75 -13.32 0.70
CA ARG A 2 -2.52 -13.82 1.37
C ARG A 2 -2.09 -15.25 1.04
N GLN A 3 -3.02 -16.09 0.60
CA GLN A 3 -2.72 -17.46 0.20
C GLN A 3 -2.30 -17.51 -1.27
N GLU A 4 -3.14 -16.96 -2.16
CA GLU A 4 -2.98 -17.10 -3.60
C GLU A 4 -2.08 -16.06 -4.26
N PHE A 5 -2.03 -14.83 -3.73
CA PHE A 5 -1.34 -13.69 -4.32
C PHE A 5 -0.43 -12.94 -3.32
N PRO A 6 0.30 -13.59 -2.39
CA PRO A 6 1.00 -12.89 -1.31
C PRO A 6 2.09 -11.93 -1.80
N TRP A 7 2.80 -12.29 -2.88
CA TRP A 7 3.82 -11.41 -3.46
C TRP A 7 3.17 -10.33 -4.34
N ASP A 8 2.23 -10.73 -5.18
CA ASP A 8 1.54 -9.86 -6.14
C ASP A 8 0.75 -8.74 -5.44
N TYR A 9 0.09 -9.06 -4.32
CA TYR A 9 -0.59 -8.07 -3.47
C TYR A 9 0.38 -6.99 -2.95
N VAL A 10 1.53 -7.40 -2.42
CA VAL A 10 2.55 -6.47 -1.88
C VAL A 10 3.11 -5.57 -2.99
N GLN A 11 3.39 -6.12 -4.18
CA GLN A 11 3.87 -5.31 -5.30
C GLN A 11 2.82 -4.31 -5.78
N GLY A 12 1.57 -4.74 -5.92
CA GLY A 12 0.46 -3.86 -6.29
C GLY A 12 0.21 -2.76 -5.27
N ALA A 13 0.30 -3.06 -3.97
CA ALA A 13 0.23 -2.08 -2.90
C ALA A 13 1.41 -1.10 -2.95
N GLY A 14 2.62 -1.57 -3.23
CA GLY A 14 3.79 -0.70 -3.41
C GLY A 14 3.61 0.33 -4.53
N ILE A 15 3.05 -0.08 -5.68
CA ILE A 15 2.72 0.85 -6.76
C ILE A 15 1.57 1.78 -6.37
N ALA A 16 0.57 1.29 -5.62
CA ALA A 16 -0.52 2.12 -5.09
C ALA A 16 0.01 3.27 -4.24
N PHE A 17 0.92 3.00 -3.30
CA PHE A 17 1.53 4.03 -2.46
C PHE A 17 2.28 5.09 -3.28
N MET A 18 2.93 4.68 -4.38
CA MET A 18 3.56 5.65 -5.28
C MET A 18 2.54 6.60 -5.92
N ARG A 19 1.30 6.15 -6.16
CA ARG A 19 0.21 6.99 -6.71
C ARG A 19 -0.26 8.04 -5.72
N ASP A 20 -0.31 7.69 -4.44
CA ASP A 20 -0.66 8.66 -3.38
C ASP A 20 0.25 9.89 -3.43
N TYR A 21 1.54 9.69 -3.73
CA TYR A 21 2.53 10.77 -3.84
C TYR A 21 2.40 11.62 -5.12
N GLY A 22 1.57 11.19 -6.08
CA GLY A 22 1.25 11.98 -7.27
C GLY A 22 0.35 13.18 -6.96
N VAL A 23 -0.29 13.21 -5.79
CA VAL A 23 -1.12 14.31 -5.30
C VAL A 23 -0.28 15.21 -4.40
N PRO A 24 -0.07 16.50 -4.75
CA PRO A 24 0.83 17.39 -4.01
C PRO A 24 0.53 17.52 -2.51
N SER A 25 -0.74 17.69 -2.12
CA SER A 25 -1.12 17.85 -0.71
C SER A 25 -0.77 16.62 0.14
N ILE A 26 -0.99 15.42 -0.40
CA ILE A 26 -0.61 14.15 0.25
C ILE A 26 0.91 14.06 0.35
N ALA A 27 1.61 14.28 -0.77
CA ALA A 27 3.07 14.20 -0.79
C ALA A 27 3.73 15.21 0.17
N GLU A 28 3.23 16.43 0.23
CA GLU A 28 3.72 17.48 1.14
C GLU A 28 3.48 17.13 2.60
N LEU A 29 2.32 16.57 2.94
CA LEU A 29 2.08 16.06 4.29
C LEU A 29 3.09 14.98 4.65
N LEU A 30 3.27 13.98 3.79
CA LEU A 30 4.19 12.87 4.00
C LEU A 30 5.65 13.33 4.09
N ASP A 31 6.07 14.26 3.24
CA ASP A 31 7.42 14.83 3.24
C ASP A 31 7.69 15.60 4.55
N ARG A 32 6.73 16.39 5.04
CA ARG A 32 6.85 17.11 6.32
C ARG A 32 6.98 16.19 7.53
N THR A 33 6.46 14.97 7.49
CA THR A 33 6.63 14.02 8.60
C THR A 33 8.09 13.58 8.78
N GLY A 34 8.91 13.61 7.72
CA GLY A 34 10.29 13.11 7.74
C GLY A 34 10.45 11.58 7.83
N GLU A 35 9.36 10.84 8.08
CA GLU A 35 9.39 9.39 8.37
C GLU A 35 9.91 8.55 7.20
N PHE A 36 9.76 9.00 5.94
CA PHE A 36 10.32 8.29 4.78
C PHE A 36 11.85 8.33 4.75
N GLU A 37 12.47 9.39 5.27
CA GLU A 37 13.92 9.55 5.31
C GLU A 37 14.52 8.89 6.55
N SER A 38 13.89 9.06 7.73
CA SER A 38 14.42 8.54 9.00
C SER A 38 14.10 7.07 9.25
N ASP A 39 12.87 6.65 8.95
CA ASP A 39 12.29 5.37 9.37
C ASP A 39 11.53 4.66 8.25
N GLY A 40 11.93 4.92 7.00
CA GLY A 40 11.18 4.54 5.80
C GLY A 40 10.85 3.04 5.69
N VAL A 41 11.81 2.16 6.03
CA VAL A 41 11.59 0.70 6.03
C VAL A 41 10.54 0.31 7.08
N LYS A 42 10.63 0.88 8.28
CA LYS A 42 9.63 0.65 9.34
C LYS A 42 8.26 1.14 8.89
N ARG A 43 8.19 2.34 8.32
CA ARG A 43 6.92 2.90 7.81
C ARG A 43 6.26 1.99 6.77
N TYR A 44 7.05 1.47 5.83
CA TYR A 44 6.57 0.54 4.81
C TYR A 44 6.09 -0.79 5.44
N ASP A 45 6.89 -1.36 6.34
CA ASP A 45 6.54 -2.58 7.06
C ASP A 45 5.26 -2.39 7.89
N ASP A 46 5.17 -1.33 8.69
CA ASP A 46 4.00 -0.99 9.51
C ASP A 46 2.72 -0.86 8.67
N THR A 47 2.81 -0.24 7.50
CA THR A 47 1.65 -0.04 6.61
C THR A 47 1.10 -1.40 6.16
N LEU A 48 1.98 -2.33 5.75
CA LEU A 48 1.59 -3.67 5.34
C LEU A 48 1.10 -4.51 6.52
N LEU A 49 1.76 -4.42 7.68
CA LEU A 49 1.39 -5.18 8.87
C LEU A 49 0.05 -4.73 9.45
N ILE A 50 -0.25 -3.42 9.51
CA ILE A 50 -1.56 -2.93 9.96
C ILE A 50 -2.68 -3.49 9.07
N GLY A 51 -2.48 -3.49 7.74
CA GLY A 51 -3.45 -4.09 6.81
C GLY A 51 -3.61 -5.60 7.03
N ASP A 52 -2.50 -6.30 7.28
CA ASP A 52 -2.51 -7.74 7.56
C ASP A 52 -3.27 -8.07 8.86
N GLU A 53 -3.00 -7.33 9.93
CA GLU A 53 -3.66 -7.43 11.23
C GLU A 53 -5.16 -7.13 11.14
N ALA A 54 -5.55 -6.14 10.34
CA ALA A 54 -6.95 -5.81 10.11
C ALA A 54 -7.70 -6.94 9.37
N GLY A 55 -7.03 -7.62 8.43
CA GLY A 55 -7.64 -8.63 7.58
C GLY A 55 -7.55 -10.07 8.07
N ALA A 56 -6.58 -10.42 8.93
CA ALA A 56 -6.23 -11.80 9.26
C ALA A 56 -7.40 -12.64 9.78
N GLU A 57 -8.20 -12.07 10.69
CA GLU A 57 -9.34 -12.72 11.34
C GLU A 57 -10.67 -12.02 10.98
N GLY A 58 -10.63 -11.12 9.99
CA GLY A 58 -11.75 -10.26 9.60
C GLY A 58 -11.82 -8.97 10.41
N LEU A 59 -12.40 -7.91 9.81
CA LEU A 59 -12.40 -6.55 10.36
C LEU A 59 -13.14 -6.41 11.69
N ASP A 60 -14.23 -7.17 11.85
CA ASP A 60 -15.07 -7.13 13.04
C ASP A 60 -14.55 -8.08 14.16
N SER A 61 -13.40 -8.72 13.98
CA SER A 61 -12.73 -9.43 15.07
C SER A 61 -12.16 -8.45 16.11
N PRO A 62 -11.88 -8.89 17.36
CA PRO A 62 -11.17 -8.07 18.34
C PRO A 62 -9.82 -7.56 17.81
N ARG A 63 -9.07 -8.41 17.11
CA ARG A 63 -7.77 -8.11 16.48
C ARG A 63 -7.90 -7.08 15.37
N GLY A 64 -8.84 -7.31 14.44
CA GLY A 64 -9.11 -6.40 13.33
C GLY A 64 -9.52 -5.01 13.79
N ARG A 65 -10.45 -4.93 14.75
CA ARG A 65 -10.85 -3.66 15.36
C ARG A 65 -9.72 -2.97 16.11
N ALA A 66 -8.83 -3.72 16.77
CA ALA A 66 -7.67 -3.13 17.43
C ALA A 66 -6.71 -2.50 16.41
N ALA A 67 -6.45 -3.17 15.29
CA ALA A 67 -5.62 -2.66 14.20
C ALA A 67 -6.19 -1.37 13.59
N VAL A 68 -7.49 -1.34 13.28
CA VAL A 68 -8.13 -0.12 12.76
C VAL A 68 -8.11 1.01 13.79
N ARG A 69 -8.36 0.74 15.07
CA ARG A 69 -8.21 1.76 16.12
C ARG A 69 -6.78 2.30 16.21
N ARG A 70 -5.77 1.44 16.04
CA ARG A 70 -4.35 1.87 16.01
C ARG A 70 -4.10 2.80 14.83
N LEU A 71 -4.58 2.43 13.65
CA LEU A 71 -4.47 3.25 12.45
C LEU A 71 -5.17 4.61 12.62
N ASN A 72 -6.39 4.62 13.16
CA ASN A 72 -7.12 5.87 13.42
C ASN A 72 -6.38 6.79 14.39
N ARG A 73 -5.66 6.23 15.39
CA ARG A 73 -4.82 7.06 16.29
C ARG A 73 -3.60 7.65 15.58
N ILE A 74 -2.99 6.91 14.67
CA ILE A 74 -1.85 7.41 13.87
C ILE A 74 -2.34 8.53 12.95
N HIS A 75 -3.43 8.29 12.22
CA HIS A 75 -3.97 9.26 11.27
C HIS A 75 -4.65 10.46 11.94
N GLY A 76 -5.28 10.29 13.10
CA GLY A 76 -5.98 11.36 13.82
C GLY A 76 -5.07 12.47 14.36
N HIS A 77 -3.75 12.35 14.21
CA HIS A 77 -2.80 13.41 14.49
C HIS A 77 -2.68 14.44 13.35
N TYR A 78 -3.25 14.14 12.18
CA TYR A 78 -3.18 14.95 10.98
C TYR A 78 -4.58 15.38 10.55
N ASP A 79 -4.70 16.62 10.08
CA ASP A 79 -5.94 17.13 9.48
C ASP A 79 -6.00 16.74 7.99
N ILE A 80 -6.40 15.50 7.72
CA ILE A 80 -6.49 14.93 6.36
C ILE A 80 -7.94 15.03 5.87
N PRO A 81 -8.18 15.70 4.72
CA PRO A 81 -9.51 15.77 4.11
C PRO A 81 -10.10 14.39 3.78
N ASN A 82 -11.43 14.27 3.89
CA ASN A 82 -12.15 13.01 3.61
C ASN A 82 -11.91 12.49 2.17
N ASP A 83 -11.81 13.38 1.18
CA ASP A 83 -11.58 12.99 -0.21
C ASP A 83 -10.16 12.43 -0.45
N GLU A 84 -9.16 12.92 0.28
CA GLU A 84 -7.81 12.33 0.28
C GLU A 84 -7.79 10.96 0.93
N PHE A 85 -8.47 10.78 2.07
CA PHE A 85 -8.65 9.45 2.66
C PHE A 85 -9.34 8.47 1.72
N ALA A 86 -10.42 8.90 1.07
CA ALA A 86 -11.15 8.07 0.12
C ALA A 86 -10.29 7.72 -1.11
N TYR A 87 -9.47 8.66 -1.60
CA TYR A 87 -8.53 8.43 -2.68
C TYR A 87 -7.46 7.40 -2.29
N VAL A 88 -6.77 7.59 -1.17
CA VAL A 88 -5.74 6.65 -0.68
C VAL A 88 -6.34 5.27 -0.45
N LEU A 89 -7.54 5.19 0.14
CA LEU A 89 -8.23 3.90 0.28
C LEU A 89 -8.52 3.24 -1.08
N ALA A 90 -8.90 4.02 -2.09
CA ALA A 90 -9.11 3.52 -3.45
C ALA A 90 -7.80 2.96 -4.06
N THR A 91 -6.65 3.59 -3.81
CA THR A 91 -5.37 3.06 -4.30
C THR A 91 -5.05 1.69 -3.70
N THR A 92 -5.39 1.45 -2.42
CA THR A 92 -5.13 0.16 -1.74
C THR A 92 -5.93 -1.03 -2.27
N ILE A 93 -7.06 -0.81 -2.95
CA ILE A 93 -7.80 -1.87 -3.64
C ILE A 93 -7.41 -1.93 -5.13
N VAL A 94 -7.40 -0.78 -5.82
CA VAL A 94 -7.19 -0.73 -7.27
C VAL A 94 -5.78 -1.16 -7.66
N GLY A 95 -4.76 -0.77 -6.89
CA GLY A 95 -3.37 -1.15 -7.16
C GLY A 95 -3.16 -2.68 -7.17
N PRO A 96 -3.48 -3.39 -6.06
CA PRO A 96 -3.40 -4.84 -6.00
C PRO A 96 -4.24 -5.55 -7.07
N VAL A 97 -5.49 -5.12 -7.31
CA VAL A 97 -6.34 -5.76 -8.33
C VAL A 97 -5.73 -5.60 -9.72
N ARG A 98 -5.30 -4.40 -10.12
CA ARG A 98 -4.63 -4.18 -11.42
C ARG A 98 -3.34 -4.98 -11.56
N TRP A 99 -2.56 -5.07 -10.48
CA TRP A 99 -1.34 -5.88 -10.50
C TRP A 99 -1.65 -7.36 -10.72
N ILE A 100 -2.61 -7.92 -9.97
CA ILE A 100 -3.00 -9.33 -10.09
C ILE A 100 -3.60 -9.61 -11.48
N ASP A 101 -4.42 -8.69 -12.00
CA ASP A 101 -5.00 -8.81 -13.34
C ASP A 101 -3.91 -8.90 -14.43
N GLU A 102 -2.81 -8.15 -14.28
CA GLU A 102 -1.74 -8.12 -15.29
C GLU A 102 -0.63 -9.17 -15.07
N PHE A 103 -0.29 -9.48 -13.82
CA PHE A 103 0.91 -10.26 -13.45
C PHE A 103 0.64 -11.42 -12.49
N GLY A 104 -0.61 -11.58 -12.02
CA GLY A 104 -1.04 -12.74 -11.27
C GLY A 104 -1.10 -13.98 -12.16
N TRP A 105 -0.92 -15.16 -11.55
CA TRP A 105 -1.01 -16.44 -12.27
C TRP A 105 -2.43 -16.75 -12.77
N ARG A 106 -3.44 -16.12 -12.14
CA ARG A 106 -4.83 -16.00 -12.60
C ARG A 106 -5.37 -14.63 -12.23
N ARG A 107 -6.48 -14.24 -12.86
CA ARG A 107 -7.29 -13.08 -12.47
C ARG A 107 -8.10 -13.41 -11.22
N LEU A 108 -8.51 -12.38 -10.49
CA LEU A 108 -9.49 -12.52 -9.42
C LEU A 108 -10.86 -12.85 -10.02
N ASP A 109 -11.58 -13.75 -9.37
CA ASP A 109 -12.96 -14.04 -9.72
C ASP A 109 -13.89 -12.92 -9.23
N GLN A 110 -15.07 -12.82 -9.82
CA GLN A 110 -16.05 -11.78 -9.48
C GLN A 110 -16.38 -11.74 -7.98
N ILE A 111 -16.54 -12.91 -7.35
CA ILE A 111 -16.84 -13.01 -5.92
C ILE A 111 -15.68 -12.50 -5.06
N GLU A 112 -14.43 -12.76 -5.48
CA GLU A 112 -13.25 -12.26 -4.77
C GLU A 112 -13.13 -10.75 -4.88
N LEU A 113 -13.46 -10.19 -6.05
CA LEU A 113 -13.47 -8.76 -6.29
C LEU A 113 -14.54 -8.05 -5.46
N GLU A 114 -15.74 -8.61 -5.41
CA GLU A 114 -16.84 -8.11 -4.56
C GLU A 114 -16.50 -8.21 -3.08
N ALA A 115 -15.93 -9.33 -2.62
CA ALA A 115 -15.48 -9.49 -1.25
C ALA A 115 -14.40 -8.46 -0.89
N PHE A 116 -13.46 -8.19 -1.80
CA PHE A 116 -12.43 -7.19 -1.57
C PHE A 116 -13.00 -5.77 -1.53
N ALA A 117 -13.94 -5.42 -2.41
CA ALA A 117 -14.63 -4.14 -2.37
C ALA A 117 -15.41 -3.94 -1.05
N ARG A 118 -16.17 -4.95 -0.60
CA ARG A 118 -16.89 -4.91 0.68
C ARG A 118 -15.95 -4.76 1.87
N PHE A 119 -14.82 -5.49 1.86
CA PHE A 119 -13.78 -5.35 2.87
C PHE A 119 -13.23 -3.92 2.91
N THR A 120 -12.87 -3.36 1.76
CA THR A 120 -12.34 -2.00 1.65
C THR A 120 -13.34 -0.95 2.15
N THR A 121 -14.61 -1.05 1.76
CA THR A 121 -15.66 -0.14 2.23
C THR A 121 -15.84 -0.23 3.74
N ARG A 122 -15.95 -1.45 4.28
CA ARG A 122 -16.08 -1.65 5.73
C ARG A 122 -14.86 -1.13 6.50
N PHE A 123 -13.66 -1.33 5.97
CA PHE A 123 -12.43 -0.81 6.57
C PHE A 123 -12.46 0.72 6.62
N GLY A 124 -12.83 1.37 5.52
CA GLY A 124 -12.93 2.83 5.46
C GLY A 124 -14.03 3.41 6.34
N GLU A 125 -15.18 2.74 6.46
CA GLU A 125 -16.24 3.12 7.42
C GLU A 125 -15.73 3.09 8.88
N LEU A 126 -14.96 2.06 9.25
CA LEU A 126 -14.35 1.96 10.58
C LEU A 126 -13.26 3.03 10.80
N MET A 127 -12.71 3.60 9.73
CA MET A 127 -11.84 4.77 9.77
C MET A 127 -12.61 6.11 9.81
N GLY A 128 -13.94 6.08 9.68
CA GLY A 128 -14.79 7.28 9.64
C GLY A 128 -14.85 7.96 8.27
N ILE A 129 -14.39 7.29 7.20
CA ILE A 129 -14.41 7.83 5.84
C ILE A 129 -15.83 7.73 5.27
N ARG A 130 -16.32 8.83 4.70
CA ARG A 130 -17.71 8.96 4.22
C ARG A 130 -17.79 8.91 2.70
N GLY A 131 -18.92 8.43 2.19
CA GLY A 131 -19.23 8.46 0.76
C GLY A 131 -18.43 7.46 -0.08
N LEU A 132 -18.02 6.34 0.51
CA LEU A 132 -17.23 5.33 -0.18
C LEU A 132 -18.08 4.52 -1.18
N PRO A 133 -17.50 4.11 -2.33
CA PRO A 133 -18.12 3.16 -3.23
C PRO A 133 -18.34 1.78 -2.56
N SER A 134 -19.21 0.96 -3.14
CA SER A 134 -19.46 -0.43 -2.70
C SER A 134 -18.95 -1.48 -3.70
N THR A 135 -18.44 -1.06 -4.86
CA THR A 135 -17.94 -1.93 -5.94
C THR A 135 -16.54 -1.55 -6.36
N TYR A 136 -15.81 -2.50 -6.95
CA TYR A 136 -14.48 -2.24 -7.50
C TYR A 136 -14.52 -1.17 -8.60
N GLU A 137 -15.52 -1.23 -9.48
CA GLU A 137 -15.70 -0.25 -10.57
C GLU A 137 -15.87 1.15 -10.00
N GLY A 138 -16.61 1.29 -8.89
CA GLY A 138 -16.77 2.56 -8.20
C GLY A 138 -15.44 3.10 -7.63
N TYR A 139 -14.63 2.24 -7.00
CA TYR A 139 -13.28 2.62 -6.54
C TYR A 139 -12.34 2.96 -7.70
N LEU A 140 -12.44 2.24 -8.82
CA LEU A 140 -11.67 2.50 -10.02
C LEU A 140 -12.01 3.87 -10.62
N GLN A 141 -13.30 4.23 -10.71
CA GLN A 141 -13.72 5.55 -11.17
C GLN A 141 -13.29 6.64 -10.19
N LEU A 142 -13.47 6.43 -8.87
CA LEU A 142 -12.99 7.36 -7.84
C LEU A 142 -11.50 7.65 -8.02
N LEU A 143 -10.67 6.61 -8.18
CA LEU A 143 -9.24 6.75 -8.42
C LEU A 143 -8.95 7.54 -9.69
N LEU A 144 -9.51 7.14 -10.83
CA LEU A 144 -9.25 7.78 -12.12
C LEU A 144 -9.69 9.26 -12.12
N ASP A 145 -10.84 9.57 -11.56
CA ASP A 145 -11.38 10.93 -11.50
C ASP A 145 -10.58 11.83 -10.55
N TYR A 146 -10.09 11.27 -9.44
CA TYR A 146 -9.24 12.00 -8.51
C TYR A 146 -7.88 12.30 -9.14
N GLU A 147 -7.23 11.30 -9.75
CA GLU A 147 -5.94 11.45 -10.42
C GLU A 147 -6.00 12.48 -11.55
N ARG A 148 -7.01 12.41 -12.42
CA ARG A 148 -7.18 13.39 -13.51
C ARG A 148 -7.27 14.84 -13.01
N ARG A 149 -7.81 15.05 -11.80
CA ARG A 149 -8.01 16.39 -11.23
C ARG A 149 -6.84 16.86 -10.35
N ARG A 150 -6.15 15.94 -9.68
CA ARG A 150 -5.25 16.26 -8.57
C ARG A 150 -3.79 15.86 -8.82
N PHE A 151 -3.51 15.00 -9.81
CA PHE A 151 -2.12 14.73 -10.16
C PHE A 151 -1.45 15.97 -10.72
N ALA A 152 -0.40 16.39 -10.05
CA ALA A 152 0.42 17.51 -10.45
C ALA A 152 1.81 17.32 -9.83
N PHE A 153 2.84 17.82 -10.51
CA PHE A 153 4.18 17.78 -9.97
C PHE A 153 4.34 18.78 -8.81
N SER A 154 4.94 18.31 -7.71
CA SER A 154 5.51 19.14 -6.64
C SER A 154 6.89 18.60 -6.25
N PRO A 155 7.84 19.44 -5.78
CA PRO A 155 9.13 18.97 -5.27
C PRO A 155 9.01 17.90 -4.16
N ALA A 156 7.95 17.98 -3.33
CA ALA A 156 7.68 16.98 -2.30
C ALA A 156 7.43 15.59 -2.90
N ASN A 157 6.65 15.50 -3.98
CA ASN A 157 6.37 14.25 -4.70
C ASN A 157 7.66 13.51 -5.06
N ARG A 158 8.63 14.23 -5.63
CA ARG A 158 9.92 13.64 -6.03
C ARG A 158 10.71 13.15 -4.82
N ARG A 159 10.75 13.93 -3.72
CA ARG A 159 11.48 13.53 -2.51
C ARG A 159 10.92 12.24 -1.92
N VAL A 160 9.61 12.19 -1.67
CA VAL A 160 8.96 11.00 -1.08
C VAL A 160 9.01 9.80 -2.03
N ALA A 161 8.92 10.02 -3.35
CA ALA A 161 9.07 8.96 -4.35
C ALA A 161 10.48 8.38 -4.38
N GLU A 162 11.52 9.21 -4.38
CA GLU A 162 12.91 8.74 -4.35
C GLU A 162 13.23 8.04 -3.02
N ALA A 163 12.70 8.53 -1.89
CA ALA A 163 12.81 7.83 -0.61
C ALA A 163 12.15 6.45 -0.66
N SER A 164 10.94 6.35 -1.22
CA SER A 164 10.24 5.08 -1.42
C SER A 164 10.98 4.12 -2.34
N LEU A 165 11.63 4.62 -3.40
CA LEU A 165 12.46 3.81 -4.28
C LEU A 165 13.73 3.30 -3.58
N ARG A 166 14.32 4.07 -2.65
CA ARG A 166 15.42 3.60 -1.80
C ARG A 166 14.96 2.51 -0.84
N ILE A 167 13.80 2.68 -0.20
CA ILE A 167 13.18 1.68 0.69
C ILE A 167 12.93 0.38 -0.08
N ALA A 168 12.36 0.45 -1.29
CA ALA A 168 12.16 -0.71 -2.15
C ALA A 168 13.49 -1.43 -2.47
N GLY A 169 14.56 -0.67 -2.70
CA GLY A 169 15.90 -1.23 -2.88
C GLY A 169 16.48 -1.94 -1.65
N GLN A 170 16.13 -1.49 -0.44
CA GLN A 170 16.56 -2.11 0.83
C GLN A 170 15.76 -3.36 1.16
N THR A 171 14.45 -3.38 0.85
CA THR A 171 13.55 -4.50 1.19
C THR A 171 13.56 -5.60 0.12
N THR A 172 14.00 -5.30 -1.11
CA THR A 172 14.13 -6.29 -2.18
C THR A 172 15.44 -7.07 -2.06
N ARG A 173 15.37 -8.30 -1.57
CA ARG A 173 16.54 -9.16 -1.40
C ARG A 173 17.09 -9.68 -2.73
N GLY A 174 18.41 -9.72 -2.86
CA GLY A 174 19.11 -10.34 -3.99
C GLY A 174 19.12 -9.53 -5.29
N VAL A 175 18.59 -8.30 -5.29
CA VAL A 175 18.59 -7.40 -6.45
C VAL A 175 19.25 -6.07 -6.08
N PRO A 176 20.23 -5.57 -6.84
CA PRO A 176 20.85 -4.29 -6.55
C PRO A 176 19.83 -3.13 -6.58
N ALA A 177 19.90 -2.23 -5.59
CA ALA A 177 18.97 -1.09 -5.47
C ALA A 177 18.82 -0.24 -6.75
N PRO A 178 19.87 0.05 -7.54
CA PRO A 178 19.72 0.77 -8.81
C PRO A 178 18.84 0.02 -9.83
N VAL A 179 18.88 -1.31 -9.83
CA VAL A 179 18.04 -2.15 -10.70
C VAL A 179 16.59 -2.09 -10.23
N VAL A 180 16.35 -2.25 -8.92
CA VAL A 180 15.01 -2.14 -8.32
C VAL A 180 14.38 -0.79 -8.67
N ARG A 181 15.13 0.31 -8.51
CA ARG A 181 14.67 1.65 -8.87
C ARG A 181 14.25 1.74 -10.34
N ARG A 182 15.08 1.27 -11.27
CA ARG A 182 14.76 1.33 -12.72
C ARG A 182 13.55 0.48 -13.07
N VAL A 183 13.43 -0.72 -12.49
CA VAL A 183 12.29 -1.62 -12.70
C VAL A 183 11.00 -0.99 -12.18
N ALA A 184 11.01 -0.44 -10.96
CA ALA A 184 9.85 0.23 -10.38
C ALA A 184 9.38 1.40 -11.27
N ILE A 185 10.29 2.28 -11.71
CA ILE A 185 9.94 3.39 -12.60
C ILE A 185 9.42 2.90 -13.96
N ALA A 186 9.97 1.80 -14.49
CA ALA A 186 9.54 1.23 -15.78
C ALA A 186 8.12 0.61 -15.72
N LEU A 187 7.63 0.27 -14.53
CA LEU A 187 6.27 -0.24 -14.31
C LEU A 187 5.24 0.88 -14.16
N MET A 188 5.66 2.09 -13.77
CA MET A 188 4.78 3.25 -13.63
C MET A 188 4.26 3.71 -14.99
N ASP A 189 2.98 4.10 -15.03
CA ASP A 189 2.39 4.74 -16.20
C ASP A 189 2.88 6.18 -16.37
N HIS A 190 2.50 6.79 -17.50
CA HIS A 190 2.94 8.13 -17.85
C HIS A 190 2.46 9.20 -16.86
N PRO A 191 1.15 9.31 -16.53
CA PRO A 191 0.67 10.32 -15.60
C PRO A 191 1.34 10.26 -14.23
N LEU A 192 1.50 9.05 -13.67
CA LEU A 192 2.16 8.88 -12.39
C LEU A 192 3.62 9.33 -12.46
N ARG A 193 4.37 8.86 -13.45
CA ARG A 193 5.79 9.19 -13.59
C ARG A 193 6.03 10.69 -13.74
N GLU A 194 5.15 11.40 -14.44
CA GLU A 194 5.21 12.86 -14.57
C GLU A 194 4.88 13.57 -13.26
N ALA A 195 3.81 13.17 -12.57
CA ALA A 195 3.43 13.74 -11.27
C ALA A 195 4.53 13.55 -10.21
N LEU A 196 5.27 12.45 -10.26
CA LEU A 196 6.42 12.20 -9.37
C LEU A 196 7.72 12.87 -9.85
N GLY A 197 7.73 13.42 -11.07
CA GLY A 197 8.92 13.96 -11.70
C GLY A 197 10.02 12.92 -11.89
N LEU A 198 9.68 11.66 -12.15
CA LEU A 198 10.66 10.58 -12.31
C LEU A 198 11.12 10.44 -13.77
N PRO A 199 12.39 10.08 -14.02
CA PRO A 199 12.93 10.01 -15.37
C PRO A 199 12.27 8.91 -16.19
N ARG A 200 12.02 9.18 -17.47
CA ARG A 200 11.52 8.17 -18.41
C ARG A 200 12.48 7.00 -18.50
N GLN A 201 11.96 5.78 -18.37
CA GLN A 201 12.72 4.57 -18.68
C GLN A 201 12.60 4.20 -20.16
N PRO A 202 13.63 3.55 -20.74
CA PRO A 202 13.54 3.03 -22.10
C PRO A 202 12.32 2.10 -22.27
N ALA A 203 11.57 2.25 -23.36
CA ALA A 203 10.35 1.48 -23.58
C ALA A 203 10.61 -0.03 -23.65
N TRP A 204 11.80 -0.44 -24.10
CA TRP A 204 12.19 -1.85 -24.12
C TRP A 204 12.30 -2.44 -22.71
N LEU A 205 12.75 -1.66 -21.72
CA LEU A 205 12.90 -2.11 -20.34
C LEU A 205 11.53 -2.40 -19.72
N GLY A 206 10.58 -1.49 -19.89
CA GLY A 206 9.20 -1.70 -19.45
C GLY A 206 8.57 -2.94 -20.09
N ARG A 207 8.76 -3.13 -21.40
CA ARG A 207 8.30 -4.35 -22.10
C ARG A 207 8.96 -5.62 -21.57
N LEU A 208 10.27 -5.59 -21.33
CA LEU A 208 11.02 -6.73 -20.82
C LEU A 208 10.55 -7.12 -19.41
N VAL A 209 10.43 -6.15 -18.50
CA VAL A 209 9.94 -6.38 -17.13
C VAL A 209 8.54 -6.97 -17.16
N ARG A 210 7.61 -6.35 -17.87
CA ARG A 210 6.21 -6.84 -17.97
C ARG A 210 6.14 -8.25 -18.56
N ARG A 211 6.94 -8.55 -19.60
CA ARG A 211 7.03 -9.91 -20.17
C ARG A 211 7.58 -10.90 -19.14
N GLY A 212 8.65 -10.55 -18.43
CA GLY A 212 9.23 -11.41 -17.38
C GLY A 212 8.22 -11.72 -16.27
N LEU A 213 7.46 -10.72 -15.81
CA LEU A 213 6.40 -10.90 -14.82
C LEU A 213 5.27 -11.82 -15.33
N ARG A 214 4.85 -11.66 -16.59
CA ARG A 214 3.86 -12.56 -17.22
C ARG A 214 4.37 -13.98 -17.41
N LEU A 215 5.65 -14.16 -17.75
CA LEU A 215 6.27 -15.49 -17.83
C LEU A 215 6.34 -16.14 -16.44
N ARG A 216 6.68 -15.39 -15.39
CA ARG A 216 6.59 -15.85 -14.00
C ARG A 216 5.15 -16.28 -13.66
N ALA A 217 4.16 -15.47 -14.03
CA ALA A 217 2.75 -15.78 -13.80
C ALA A 217 2.34 -17.10 -14.46
N LEU A 218 2.73 -17.30 -15.72
CA LEU A 218 2.48 -18.53 -16.47
C LEU A 218 3.16 -19.74 -15.80
N ALA A 219 4.41 -19.60 -15.36
CA ALA A 219 5.11 -20.68 -14.66
C ALA A 219 4.41 -21.05 -13.34
N LEU A 220 3.96 -20.06 -12.57
CA LEU A 220 3.24 -20.30 -11.31
C LEU A 220 1.88 -20.97 -11.48
N ARG A 221 1.23 -20.82 -12.64
CA ARG A 221 -0.03 -21.52 -12.94
C ARG A 221 0.10 -23.05 -12.85
N PHE A 222 1.30 -23.59 -13.03
CA PHE A 222 1.60 -25.02 -12.92
C PHE A 222 2.21 -25.42 -11.58
N ALA A 223 2.45 -24.47 -10.68
CA ALA A 223 2.93 -24.76 -9.34
C ALA A 223 1.79 -25.29 -8.46
N PRO A 224 2.08 -26.12 -7.43
CA PRO A 224 1.05 -26.58 -6.51
C PRO A 224 0.42 -25.40 -5.76
N PRO A 225 -0.91 -25.43 -5.51
CA PRO A 225 -1.59 -24.37 -4.79
C PRO A 225 -1.05 -24.25 -3.37
N ARG A 226 -0.94 -23.01 -2.89
CA ARG A 226 -0.52 -22.75 -1.52
C ARG A 226 -1.66 -23.10 -0.55
N ARG A 227 -1.37 -23.97 0.43
CA ARG A 227 -2.35 -24.39 1.44
C ARG A 227 -2.49 -23.42 2.61
N GLU A 228 -1.44 -22.66 2.92
CA GLU A 228 -1.37 -21.77 4.08
C GLU A 228 -1.16 -20.32 3.66
N ALA A 229 -1.67 -19.37 4.45
CA ALA A 229 -1.40 -17.96 4.20
C ALA A 229 0.11 -17.69 4.36
N LYS A 230 0.70 -16.94 3.42
CA LYS A 230 2.08 -16.46 3.57
C LYS A 230 2.04 -15.08 4.23
N PRO A 231 2.46 -14.93 5.49
CA PRO A 231 2.53 -13.62 6.13
C PRO A 231 3.58 -12.75 5.44
N TYR A 232 3.37 -11.43 5.51
CA TYR A 232 4.39 -10.47 5.10
C TYR A 232 5.60 -10.57 6.03
N ALA A 233 6.79 -10.74 5.46
CA ALA A 233 8.03 -10.87 6.21
C ALA A 233 8.68 -9.49 6.38
N ALA A 234 8.21 -8.75 7.38
CA ALA A 234 8.73 -7.42 7.70
C ALA A 234 10.21 -7.49 8.13
N THR A 235 11.05 -6.68 7.48
CA THR A 235 12.49 -6.62 7.79
C THR A 235 12.78 -5.90 9.10
N THR A 236 11.91 -4.99 9.50
CA THR A 236 12.02 -4.20 10.74
C THR A 236 11.84 -5.06 11.99
N TYR A 237 11.14 -6.18 11.89
CA TYR A 237 10.69 -7.00 13.02
C TYR A 237 11.18 -8.45 12.93
N PRO A 238 12.51 -8.70 12.96
CA PRO A 238 13.08 -10.04 12.78
C PRO A 238 12.68 -11.04 13.87
N HIS A 239 12.28 -10.55 15.05
CA HIS A 239 11.86 -11.35 16.21
C HIS A 239 10.35 -11.28 16.46
N GLY A 240 9.57 -10.81 15.48
CA GLY A 240 8.15 -10.55 15.63
C GLY A 240 7.87 -9.13 16.12
N TYR A 241 6.58 -8.82 16.24
CA TYR A 241 6.05 -7.53 16.65
C TYR A 241 4.72 -7.71 17.38
N THR A 242 4.32 -6.67 18.09
CA THR A 242 2.98 -6.49 18.65
C THR A 242 2.34 -5.26 18.03
N LEU A 243 1.01 -5.13 18.16
CA LEU A 243 0.32 -3.93 17.67
C LEU A 243 0.82 -2.63 18.32
N ALA A 244 1.40 -2.70 19.52
CA ALA A 244 1.98 -1.55 20.22
C ALA A 244 3.28 -1.04 19.56
N ASP A 245 3.92 -1.87 18.74
CA ASP A 245 5.17 -1.54 18.03
C ASP A 245 4.93 -0.84 16.68
N LEU A 246 3.69 -0.90 16.16
CA LEU A 246 3.32 -0.36 14.85
C LEU A 246 3.00 1.13 14.94
N GLY A 247 3.56 1.93 14.04
CA GLY A 247 3.41 3.38 13.95
C GLY A 247 4.74 4.14 14.00
N PRO A 248 4.74 5.45 13.69
CA PRO A 248 5.93 6.29 13.74
C PRO A 248 6.64 6.23 15.09
N ARG A 249 7.98 6.11 15.10
CA ARG A 249 8.75 5.99 16.36
C ARG A 249 8.50 7.17 17.29
N SER A 250 8.44 8.36 16.71
CA SER A 250 8.12 9.63 17.35
C SER A 250 6.77 9.61 18.08
N MET A 251 5.82 8.76 17.66
CA MET A 251 4.47 8.68 18.21
C MET A 251 4.25 7.50 19.16
N LEU A 252 5.15 6.51 19.23
CA LEU A 252 4.89 5.24 19.93
C LEU A 252 4.52 5.43 21.41
N ALA A 253 5.25 6.29 22.13
CA ALA A 253 4.97 6.56 23.54
C ALA A 253 3.53 7.09 23.74
N HIS A 254 3.13 8.08 22.92
CA HIS A 254 1.79 8.65 22.97
C HIS A 254 0.70 7.63 22.57
N LEU A 255 0.94 6.85 21.51
CA LEU A 255 0.01 5.84 21.01
C LEU A 255 -0.24 4.70 22.00
N ASN A 256 0.74 4.41 22.86
CA ASN A 256 0.70 3.34 23.87
C ASN A 256 0.14 3.82 25.22
N ALA A 257 0.44 5.04 25.64
CA ALA A 257 -0.04 5.59 26.92
C ALA A 257 -1.58 5.59 27.04
N ARG A 258 -2.30 5.91 25.95
CA ARG A 258 -3.77 5.95 25.95
C ARG A 258 -4.42 4.56 25.91
N ALA A 259 -3.67 3.52 25.55
CA ALA A 259 -4.17 2.15 25.53
C ALA A 259 -4.22 1.53 26.95
N GLU A 260 -3.38 2.03 27.86
CA GLU A 260 -3.35 1.62 29.26
C GLU A 260 -4.47 2.27 30.08
N GLN A 261 -4.79 3.55 29.82
CA GLN A 261 -5.91 4.24 30.48
C GLN A 261 -7.26 3.56 30.21
N LEU A 262 -7.52 3.11 28.98
CA LEU A 262 -8.76 2.37 28.63
C LEU A 262 -8.83 0.92 29.15
N ARG A 263 -7.75 0.41 29.78
CA ARG A 263 -7.76 -0.89 30.46
C ARG A 263 -7.89 -0.75 31.98
N ALA A 264 -7.72 0.48 32.50
CA ALA A 264 -7.81 0.80 33.92
C ALA A 264 -9.20 1.33 34.32
N ASP A 265 -10.02 1.73 33.34
CA ASP A 265 -11.44 2.08 33.47
C ASP A 265 -12.34 0.94 32.98
#